data_AF-A0A8F1MDT2-F1
#
_entry.id   AF-A0A8F1MDT2-F1
#
_cell.length_a   1.000
_cell.length_b   1.000
_cell.length_c   1.000
_cell.angle_alpha   90.00
_cell.angle_beta   90.00
_cell.angle_gamma   90.00
#
_symmetry.space_group_name_H-M   'P 1'
#
loop_
_entity.id
_entity.type
_entity.pdbx_description
1 polymer ?
#
loop_
_entity_poly.entity_id
_entity_poly.type
_entity_poly.pdbx_seq_one_letter_code
_entity_poly.pdbx_strand_id
1 'polypeptide(L)'
;MSHGFTEINVPVLEHTTGGADANPFVTHMDALDDQQFYLRISHELPLKRLIGAGFEKVYDLGPRFRNENYSDEHFARAYQTWSGTPRHWDWKQGMRFMEAMYKDVLQKTIWHAAIPTRQIQR
;
A
#
# COMPACT_ATOMS: atom_id res chain seq x y z
N MET A 1 -10.63 -9.71 13.06
CA MET A 1 -9.41 -9.58 13.89
C MET A 1 -8.88 -8.17 13.74
N SER A 2 -9.13 -7.28 14.71
CA SER A 2 -8.51 -5.96 14.75
C SER A 2 -7.11 -6.09 15.34
N HIS A 3 -6.08 -6.08 14.49
CA HIS A 3 -4.68 -6.26 14.91
C HIS A 3 -4.05 -5.00 15.55
N GLY A 4 -4.88 -4.02 15.95
CA GLY A 4 -4.47 -2.76 16.56
C GLY A 4 -3.83 -1.77 15.57
N PHE A 5 -4.11 -1.92 14.28
CA PHE A 5 -3.61 -1.01 13.25
C PHE A 5 -4.46 0.26 13.18
N THR A 6 -3.80 1.40 13.02
CA THR A 6 -4.44 2.68 12.73
C THR A 6 -4.32 2.97 11.24
N GLU A 7 -5.45 3.21 10.58
CA GLU A 7 -5.46 3.68 9.20
C GLU A 7 -5.08 5.15 9.15
N ILE A 8 -4.10 5.49 8.33
CA ILE A 8 -3.62 6.84 8.12
C ILE A 8 -3.60 7.10 6.62
N ASN A 9 -4.29 8.15 6.18
CA ASN A 9 -4.17 8.63 4.82
C ASN A 9 -2.96 9.57 4.74
N VAL A 10 -1.86 9.12 4.15
CA VAL A 10 -0.64 9.94 4.01
C VAL A 10 -0.79 10.91 2.84
N PRO A 11 -0.05 12.03 2.80
CA PRO A 11 -0.13 12.98 1.70
C PRO A 11 0.16 12.33 0.34
N VAL A 12 -0.57 12.77 -0.71
CA VAL A 12 -0.35 12.31 -2.09
C VAL A 12 0.71 13.14 -2.81
N LEU A 13 0.81 14.43 -2.47
CA LEU A 13 1.79 15.35 -3.02
C LEU A 13 3.01 15.42 -2.11
N GLU A 14 4.20 15.25 -2.69
CA GLU A 14 5.48 15.29 -1.99
C GLU A 14 6.43 16.31 -2.66
N HIS A 15 7.23 17.03 -1.87
CA HIS A 15 8.30 17.90 -2.39
C HIS A 15 9.52 17.11 -2.88
N THR A 16 9.69 15.88 -2.38
CA THR A 16 10.76 14.98 -2.78
C THR A 16 10.24 13.57 -2.65
N THR A 17 10.38 12.78 -3.70
CA THR A 17 9.92 11.39 -3.71
C THR A 17 10.89 10.46 -3.03
N GLY A 18 10.39 9.40 -2.42
CA GLY A 18 11.23 8.33 -1.90
C GLY A 18 10.42 7.13 -1.41
N GLY A 19 11.13 6.14 -0.86
CA GLY A 19 10.52 4.89 -0.40
C GLY A 19 10.18 3.90 -1.52
N ALA A 20 10.61 4.18 -2.76
CA ALA A 20 10.66 3.25 -3.88
C ALA A 20 11.67 3.77 -4.90
N ASP A 21 12.17 2.88 -5.75
CA ASP A 21 12.94 3.25 -6.95
C ASP A 21 11.99 3.24 -8.15
N ALA A 22 11.46 4.41 -8.49
CA ALA A 22 10.43 4.60 -9.50
C ALA A 22 10.44 6.04 -10.02
N ASN A 23 10.16 6.22 -11.31
CA ASN A 23 10.00 7.56 -11.89
C ASN A 23 8.67 8.17 -11.43
N PRO A 24 8.67 9.36 -10.82
CA PRO A 24 7.43 9.99 -10.37
C PRO A 24 6.72 10.78 -11.47
N PHE A 25 5.42 11.02 -11.27
CA PHE A 25 4.74 12.09 -12.01
C PHE A 25 5.05 13.44 -11.38
N VAL A 26 5.30 14.42 -12.23
CA VAL A 26 5.60 15.80 -11.84
C VAL A 26 4.37 16.67 -12.09
N THR A 27 4.06 17.54 -11.14
CA THR A 27 2.98 18.52 -11.22
C THR A 27 3.41 19.84 -10.58
N HIS A 28 2.57 20.87 -10.67
CA HIS A 28 2.81 22.18 -10.09
C HIS A 28 1.59 22.65 -9.30
N MET A 29 1.81 23.52 -8.31
CA MET A 29 0.75 24.12 -7.52
C MET A 29 0.68 25.62 -7.78
N ASP A 30 -0.36 26.04 -8.51
CA ASP A 30 -0.57 27.45 -8.91
C ASP A 30 -0.56 28.43 -7.73
N ALA A 31 -1.11 28.01 -6.59
CA ALA A 31 -1.22 28.83 -5.40
C ALA A 31 0.12 29.08 -4.67
N LEU A 32 1.17 28.32 -5.00
CA LEU A 32 2.50 28.42 -4.40
C LEU A 32 3.53 28.84 -5.45
N ASP A 33 3.22 29.88 -6.23
CA ASP A 33 4.12 30.43 -7.26
C ASP A 33 4.64 29.36 -8.25
N ASP A 34 3.75 28.48 -8.71
CA ASP A 34 4.07 27.39 -9.65
C ASP A 34 5.12 26.39 -9.12
N GLN A 35 5.17 26.23 -7.79
CA GLN A 35 6.10 25.31 -7.15
C GLN A 35 5.88 23.87 -7.63
N GLN A 36 6.99 23.20 -7.95
CA GLN A 36 6.99 21.80 -8.37
C GLN A 36 6.68 20.85 -7.22
N PHE A 37 5.79 19.88 -7.49
CA PHE A 37 5.43 18.77 -6.63
C PHE A 37 5.50 17.45 -7.40
N TYR A 38 5.58 16.36 -6.65
CA TYR A 38 5.55 15.01 -7.18
C TYR A 38 4.38 14.24 -6.61
N LEU A 39 3.76 13.38 -7.42
CA LEU A 39 2.83 12.38 -6.91
C LEU A 39 3.63 11.26 -6.23
N ARG A 40 3.16 10.83 -5.05
CA ARG A 40 3.83 9.78 -4.26
C ARG A 40 4.01 8.48 -5.05
N ILE A 41 5.23 7.94 -4.97
CA ILE A 41 5.61 6.64 -5.56
C ILE A 41 5.51 5.49 -4.55
N SER A 42 5.42 5.82 -3.25
CA SER A 42 5.39 4.91 -2.10
C SER A 42 4.66 5.56 -0.92
N HIS A 43 4.23 4.74 0.04
CA HIS A 43 3.69 5.17 1.34
C HIS A 43 4.70 5.04 2.47
N GLU A 44 5.88 4.47 2.19
CA GLU A 44 6.79 3.94 3.20
C GLU A 44 7.43 5.02 4.07
N LEU A 45 7.94 6.11 3.47
CA LEU A 45 8.64 7.14 4.24
C LEU A 45 7.71 7.88 5.22
N PRO A 46 6.51 8.36 4.83
CA PRO A 46 5.56 8.93 5.78
C PRO A 46 5.18 7.95 6.90
N LEU A 47 4.89 6.69 6.58
CA LEU A 47 4.51 5.69 7.59
C LEU A 47 5.65 5.39 8.57
N LYS A 48 6.90 5.31 8.09
CA LYS A 48 8.08 5.16 8.96
C LYS A 48 8.28 6.38 9.88
N ARG A 49 8.02 7.59 9.40
CA ARG A 49 8.07 8.81 10.23
C ARG A 49 7.02 8.76 11.34
N LEU A 50 5.82 8.26 11.05
CA LEU A 50 4.77 8.06 12.07
C LEU A 50 5.19 7.04 13.13
N ILE A 51 5.84 5.95 12.71
CA ILE A 51 6.48 5.06 13.67
C ILE A 51 7.49 5.83 14.51
N GLY A 52 8.41 6.59 13.93
CA GLY A 52 9.34 7.45 14.69
C GLY A 52 8.64 8.39 15.69
N ALA A 53 7.47 8.94 15.33
CA ALA A 53 6.66 9.83 16.15
C ALA A 53 5.91 9.15 17.31
N GLY A 54 6.03 7.83 17.47
CA GLY A 54 5.43 7.08 18.58
C GLY A 54 4.23 6.23 18.21
N PHE A 55 3.81 6.20 16.95
CA PHE A 55 2.79 5.25 16.53
C PHE A 55 3.36 3.82 16.56
N GLU A 56 2.51 2.86 16.94
CA GLU A 56 2.92 1.46 17.04
C GLU A 56 2.59 0.66 15.79
N LYS A 57 1.40 0.82 15.22
CA LYS A 57 0.98 0.07 14.02
C LYS A 57 0.13 0.97 13.14
N VAL A 58 0.68 1.35 12.00
CA VAL A 58 0.00 2.20 11.02
C VAL A 58 -0.06 1.51 9.68
N TYR A 59 -1.12 1.79 8.92
CA TYR A 59 -1.20 1.44 7.51
C TYR A 59 -1.90 2.52 6.71
N ASP A 60 -1.62 2.54 5.41
CA ASP A 60 -2.36 3.31 4.43
C ASP A 60 -2.86 2.36 3.33
N LEU A 61 -4.10 2.59 2.88
CA LEU A 61 -4.69 1.97 1.71
C LEU A 61 -5.01 3.07 0.69
N GLY A 62 -4.08 3.31 -0.24
CA GLY A 62 -4.22 4.40 -1.18
C GLY A 62 -3.53 4.15 -2.52
N PRO A 63 -3.80 5.00 -3.52
CA PRO A 63 -3.12 4.92 -4.81
C PRO A 63 -1.64 5.31 -4.68
N ARG A 64 -0.80 4.65 -5.48
CA ARG A 64 0.56 5.09 -5.82
C ARG A 64 0.64 5.41 -7.30
N PHE A 65 1.51 6.35 -7.65
CA PHE A 65 1.65 6.88 -9.00
C PHE A 65 3.08 6.63 -9.46
N ARG A 66 3.27 5.80 -10.49
CA ARG A 66 4.60 5.52 -11.07
C ARG A 66 4.57 5.75 -12.56
N ASN A 67 5.35 6.71 -13.02
CA ASN A 67 5.47 7.10 -14.41
C ASN A 67 6.43 6.15 -15.14
N GLU A 68 6.00 4.91 -15.31
CA GLU A 68 6.77 3.81 -15.90
C GLU A 68 6.06 3.26 -17.15
N ASN A 69 6.72 2.32 -17.84
CA ASN A 69 6.18 1.70 -19.06
C ASN A 69 4.82 1.04 -18.80
N TYR A 70 3.95 1.16 -19.80
CA TYR A 70 2.61 0.58 -19.79
C TYR A 70 2.66 -0.88 -20.24
N SER A 71 2.31 -1.81 -19.35
CA SER A 71 2.09 -3.22 -19.68
C SER A 71 0.85 -3.74 -18.96
N ASP A 72 0.37 -4.92 -19.33
CA ASP A 72 -0.81 -5.55 -18.69
C ASP A 72 -0.61 -5.76 -17.18
N GLU A 73 0.64 -5.81 -16.72
CA GLU A 73 1.02 -5.95 -15.31
C GLU A 73 1.38 -4.61 -14.63
N HIS A 74 1.65 -3.55 -15.41
CA HIS A 74 2.07 -2.24 -14.91
C HIS A 74 1.16 -1.12 -15.43
N PHE A 75 0.17 -0.75 -14.61
CA PHE A 75 -0.72 0.36 -14.91
C PHE A 75 -0.17 1.67 -14.33
N ALA A 76 0.47 2.48 -15.18
CA ALA A 76 1.19 3.68 -14.78
C ALA A 76 0.34 4.73 -14.03
N ARG A 77 -0.98 4.77 -14.25
CA ARG A 77 -1.82 5.90 -13.77
C ARG A 77 -2.04 5.89 -12.26
N ALA A 78 -2.53 4.80 -11.70
CA ALA A 78 -2.69 4.63 -10.26
C ALA A 78 -3.09 3.19 -9.96
N TYR A 79 -2.46 2.56 -8.98
CA TYR A 79 -2.92 1.28 -8.45
C TYR A 79 -2.99 1.36 -6.92
N GLN A 80 -4.08 0.81 -6.38
CA GLN A 80 -4.34 0.84 -4.94
C GLN A 80 -3.48 -0.20 -4.24
N THR A 81 -2.78 0.24 -3.20
CA THR A 81 -1.83 -0.61 -2.49
C THR A 81 -1.99 -0.42 -1.01
N TRP A 82 -1.91 -1.52 -0.29
CA TRP A 82 -1.82 -1.52 1.15
C TRP A 82 -0.35 -1.47 1.57
N SER A 83 0.00 -0.54 2.45
CA SER A 83 1.32 -0.46 3.07
C SER A 83 1.14 -0.35 4.58
N GLY A 84 1.61 -1.35 5.33
CA GLY A 84 1.59 -1.36 6.78
C GLY A 84 3.01 -1.31 7.36
N THR A 85 3.22 -0.49 8.38
CA THR A 85 4.47 -0.47 9.16
C THR A 85 4.15 -0.77 10.62
N PRO A 86 4.18 -2.03 11.05
CA PRO A 86 4.05 -2.39 12.45
C PRO A 86 5.42 -2.33 13.15
N ARG A 87 5.45 -1.64 14.29
CA ARG A 87 6.60 -1.55 15.19
C ARG A 87 6.87 -2.91 15.82
N HIS A 88 8.15 -3.23 16.02
CA HIS A 88 8.63 -4.48 16.65
C HIS A 88 8.33 -5.77 15.87
N TRP A 89 7.84 -5.68 14.62
CA TRP A 89 7.66 -6.84 13.77
C TRP A 89 8.92 -7.11 12.95
N ASP A 90 9.26 -8.39 12.84
CA ASP A 90 10.22 -8.87 11.84
C ASP A 90 9.50 -9.33 10.57
N TRP A 91 10.27 -9.61 9.53
CA TRP A 91 9.74 -10.08 8.25
C TRP A 91 8.91 -11.37 8.39
N LYS A 92 9.25 -12.25 9.34
CA LYS A 92 8.50 -13.50 9.60
C LYS A 92 7.11 -13.23 10.16
N GLN A 93 6.98 -12.26 11.07
CA GLN A 93 5.69 -11.79 11.56
C GLN A 93 4.86 -11.19 10.41
N GLY A 94 5.48 -10.40 9.55
CA GLY A 94 4.85 -9.86 8.34
C GLY A 94 4.28 -10.95 7.43
N MET A 95 5.07 -12.00 7.13
CA MET A 95 4.60 -13.11 6.30
C MET A 95 3.40 -13.84 6.92
N ARG A 96 3.46 -14.16 8.22
CA ARG A 96 2.36 -14.83 8.92
C ARG A 96 1.07 -14.00 8.90
N PHE A 97 1.20 -12.68 9.06
CA PHE A 97 0.07 -11.77 9.00
C PHE A 97 -0.56 -11.76 7.59
N MET A 98 0.26 -11.63 6.54
CA MET A 98 -0.22 -11.64 5.16
C MET A 98 -0.91 -12.96 4.82
N GLU A 99 -0.32 -14.10 5.19
CA GLU A 99 -0.91 -15.43 4.97
C GLU A 99 -2.28 -15.57 5.66
N ALA A 100 -2.37 -15.15 6.93
CA ALA A 100 -3.62 -15.18 7.68
C ALA A 100 -4.68 -14.26 7.07
N MET A 101 -4.29 -13.06 6.64
CA MET A 101 -5.17 -12.11 5.97
C MET A 101 -5.73 -12.68 4.67
N TYR A 102 -4.88 -13.26 3.81
CA TYR A 102 -5.35 -13.88 2.57
C TYR A 102 -6.29 -15.05 2.84
N LYS A 103 -5.98 -15.94 3.80
CA LYS A 103 -6.86 -17.05 4.17
C LYS A 103 -8.23 -16.56 4.66
N ASP A 104 -8.26 -15.53 5.50
CA ASP A 104 -9.49 -14.94 6.02
C ASP A 104 -10.36 -14.32 4.90
N VAL A 105 -9.73 -13.58 3.97
CA VAL A 105 -10.43 -13.01 2.81
C VAL A 105 -10.98 -14.12 1.91
N LEU A 106 -10.18 -15.14 1.59
CA LEU A 106 -10.62 -16.28 0.77
C LEU A 106 -11.77 -17.04 1.45
N GLN A 107 -11.70 -17.26 2.76
CA GLN A 107 -12.79 -17.85 3.53
C GLN A 107 -14.06 -17.00 3.50
N LYS A 108 -13.96 -15.68 3.59
CA LYS A 108 -15.14 -14.82 3.59
C LYS A 108 -15.78 -14.69 2.20
N THR A 109 -14.96 -14.52 1.17
CA THR A 109 -15.43 -14.25 -0.20
C THR A 109 -15.82 -15.53 -0.93
N ILE A 110 -15.00 -16.58 -0.85
CA ILE A 110 -15.16 -17.78 -1.70
C ILE A 110 -15.98 -18.84 -0.99
N TRP A 111 -15.87 -19.04 0.33
CA TRP A 111 -16.58 -20.15 0.98
C TRP A 111 -18.10 -19.96 1.09
N HIS A 112 -18.62 -18.75 0.95
CA HIS A 112 -20.07 -18.53 0.81
C HIS A 112 -20.55 -18.58 -0.66
N ALA A 113 -19.64 -18.44 -1.62
CA ALA A 113 -19.91 -18.56 -3.05
C ALA A 113 -19.50 -19.98 -3.50
N ALA A 114 -20.40 -20.94 -3.26
CA ALA A 114 -20.26 -22.35 -3.62
C ALA A 114 -19.41 -22.60 -4.87
N ILE A 115 -18.14 -22.98 -4.67
CA ILE A 115 -17.39 -23.72 -5.68
C ILE A 115 -17.87 -25.16 -5.53
N PRO A 116 -18.54 -25.76 -6.52
CA PRO A 116 -18.87 -27.18 -6.48
C PRO A 116 -17.56 -27.96 -6.40
N THR A 117 -17.33 -28.66 -5.29
CA THR A 117 -16.15 -29.47 -5.00
C THR A 117 -16.08 -30.76 -5.84
N ARG A 118 -16.42 -30.70 -7.12
CA ARG A 118 -16.08 -31.73 -8.10
C ARG A 118 -14.94 -31.22 -8.97
N GLN A 119 -13.72 -31.62 -8.61
CA GLN A 119 -12.52 -31.79 -9.47
C GLN A 119 -11.23 -31.34 -8.77
N ILE A 120 -10.95 -31.87 -7.57
CA ILE A 120 -9.55 -32.04 -7.14
C ILE A 120 -9.43 -33.42 -6.47
N GLN A 121 -9.61 -34.46 -7.29
CA GLN A 121 -9.06 -35.79 -7.06
C GLN A 121 -8.66 -36.35 -8.43
N ARG A 122 -7.47 -35.99 -8.89
CA ARG A 122 -6.57 -36.81 -9.69
C ARG A 122 -5.14 -36.39 -9.40
#